data_AF-A0A4U5NIW1-F1
#
_entry.id   AF-A0A4U5NIW1-F1
#
_cell.length_a   1.000
_cell.length_b   1.000
_cell.length_c   1.000
_cell.angle_alpha   90.00
_cell.angle_beta   90.00
_cell.angle_gamma   90.00
#
_symmetry.space_group_name_H-M   'P 1'
#
loop_
_entity.id
_entity.type
_entity.pdbx_description
1 polymer ?
#
loop_
_entity_poly.entity_id
_entity_poly.type
_entity_poly.pdbx_seq_one_letter_code
_entity_poly.pdbx_strand_id
1 'polypeptide(L)'
;MNYVLVTFNTGSATLYPGVTSPDVFVDNFKKVTANPPAENADSCTHPIYGAVAKALDSTKLVYRDSVVYLVARGSPNDWSNKKHFESAMTEKQPQLYYMWIKHENCSYFKPDDLAYATLSSYVYGSGGNMFYLNSSDLANHMQSYIPKLFDSQVISTPTFSKHTCSQLSQSFEAKPASSP
;
A
#
# COMPACT_ATOMS: atom_id res chain seq x y z
N MET A 1 15.29 12.25 -2.21
CA MET A 1 14.29 11.17 -2.21
C MET A 1 14.86 10.05 -1.35
N ASN A 2 14.13 9.62 -0.32
CA ASN A 2 14.58 8.57 0.58
C ASN A 2 13.90 7.26 0.21
N TYR A 3 14.61 6.15 0.33
CA TYR A 3 14.05 4.83 0.05
C TYR A 3 14.06 4.01 1.34
N VAL A 4 13.16 3.04 1.40
CA VAL A 4 13.10 2.07 2.47
C VAL A 4 12.89 0.71 1.83
N LEU A 5 13.74 -0.25 2.18
CA LEU A 5 13.59 -1.65 1.77
C LEU A 5 13.22 -2.47 2.99
N VAL A 6 12.06 -3.12 2.92
CA VAL A 6 11.64 -4.14 3.88
C VAL A 6 11.48 -5.44 3.12
N THR A 7 12.04 -6.52 3.66
CA THR A 7 11.75 -7.87 3.19
C THR A 7 11.11 -8.65 4.31
N PHE A 8 10.23 -9.58 3.97
CA PHE A 8 9.56 -10.40 4.96
C PHE A 8 9.46 -11.84 4.46
N ASN A 9 9.40 -12.75 5.42
CA ASN A 9 9.10 -14.16 5.20
C ASN A 9 8.01 -14.58 6.19
N THR A 10 7.68 -15.87 6.23
CA THR A 10 6.59 -16.42 7.06
C THR A 10 6.67 -16.10 8.55
N GLY A 11 7.85 -15.77 9.08
CA GLY A 11 8.06 -15.52 10.51
C GLY A 11 8.56 -14.12 10.87
N SER A 12 9.02 -13.30 9.92
CA SER A 12 9.67 -12.03 10.25
C SER A 12 9.63 -11.02 9.12
N ALA A 13 9.64 -9.74 9.49
CA ALA A 13 9.92 -8.62 8.60
C ALA A 13 11.26 -7.97 8.99
N THR A 14 12.14 -7.76 8.03
CA THR A 14 13.48 -7.17 8.20
C THR A 14 13.52 -5.83 7.46
N LEU A 15 13.92 -4.79 8.18
CA LEU A 15 14.15 -3.45 7.64
C LEU A 15 15.63 -3.33 7.31
N TYR A 16 15.96 -2.90 6.09
CA TYR A 16 17.33 -2.63 5.69
C TYR A 16 17.62 -1.13 5.88
N PRO A 17 18.39 -0.76 6.92
CA PRO A 17 18.73 0.64 7.14
C PRO A 17 19.67 1.14 6.05
N GLY A 18 19.53 2.42 5.67
CA GLY A 18 20.59 3.13 4.96
C GLY A 18 20.34 3.45 3.48
N VAL A 19 19.09 3.54 3.02
CA VAL A 19 18.85 3.84 1.61
C VAL A 19 18.69 5.34 1.35
N THR A 20 19.82 6.05 1.40
CA THR A 20 19.90 7.48 1.10
C THR A 20 20.09 7.78 -0.39
N SER A 21 20.33 6.76 -1.22
CA SER A 21 20.44 6.87 -2.68
C SER A 21 19.83 5.66 -3.40
N PRO A 22 19.43 5.81 -4.68
CA PRO A 22 18.96 4.70 -5.51
C PRO A 22 19.98 3.57 -5.66
N ASP A 23 21.28 3.89 -5.76
CA ASP A 23 22.32 2.88 -5.93
C ASP A 23 22.41 1.96 -4.71
N VAL A 24 22.36 2.53 -3.51
CA VAL A 24 22.34 1.75 -2.25
C VAL A 24 21.06 0.93 -2.15
N PHE A 25 19.94 1.42 -2.70
CA PHE A 25 18.68 0.65 -2.75
C PHE A 25 18.88 -0.60 -3.60
N VAL A 26 19.39 -0.41 -4.81
CA VAL A 26 19.59 -1.47 -5.80
C VAL A 26 20.60 -2.49 -5.29
N ASP A 27 21.69 -2.05 -4.66
CA ASP A 27 22.68 -2.96 -4.09
C ASP A 27 22.11 -3.80 -2.93
N ASN A 28 21.35 -3.19 -2.03
CA ASN A 28 20.67 -3.91 -0.97
C ASN A 28 19.63 -4.90 -1.54
N PHE A 29 18.84 -4.46 -2.52
CA PHE A 29 17.87 -5.31 -3.19
C PHE A 29 18.53 -6.51 -3.88
N LYS A 30 19.62 -6.30 -4.62
CA LYS A 30 20.43 -7.36 -5.23
C LYS A 30 21.00 -8.34 -4.19
N LYS A 31 21.52 -7.84 -3.07
CA LYS A 31 22.05 -8.69 -2.00
C LYS A 31 20.97 -9.60 -1.41
N VAL A 32 19.78 -9.06 -1.14
CA VAL A 32 18.68 -9.83 -0.55
C VAL A 32 18.09 -10.82 -1.57
N THR A 33 18.01 -10.45 -2.83
CA THR A 33 17.50 -11.36 -3.88
C THR A 33 18.50 -12.43 -4.28
N ALA A 34 19.81 -12.19 -4.14
CA ALA A 34 20.84 -13.20 -4.36
C ALA A 34 20.80 -14.32 -3.30
N ASN A 35 20.40 -13.98 -2.07
CA ASN A 35 20.24 -14.93 -0.97
C ASN A 35 18.89 -14.68 -0.28
N PRO A 36 17.77 -15.10 -0.91
CA PRO A 36 16.46 -14.85 -0.34
C PRO A 36 16.36 -15.52 1.04
N PRO A 37 15.71 -14.88 2.03
CA PRO A 37 15.43 -15.52 3.31
C PRO A 37 14.75 -16.86 3.05
N ALA A 38 15.09 -17.88 3.83
CA ALA A 38 14.41 -19.17 3.75
C ALA A 38 12.90 -18.94 3.85
N GLU A 39 12.19 -19.30 2.79
CA GLU A 39 10.75 -19.14 2.65
C GLU A 39 10.17 -20.52 2.35
N ASN A 40 9.13 -20.90 3.08
CA ASN A 40 8.34 -22.05 2.70
C ASN A 40 7.59 -21.66 1.42
N ALA A 41 7.98 -22.22 0.28
CA ALA A 41 7.37 -21.94 -1.03
C ALA A 41 5.84 -22.26 -1.06
N ASP A 42 5.38 -23.06 -0.10
CA ASP A 42 3.98 -23.44 0.08
C ASP A 42 3.22 -22.52 1.04
N SER A 43 3.90 -21.57 1.69
CA SER A 43 3.23 -20.64 2.59
C SER A 43 2.58 -19.51 1.81
N CYS A 44 1.26 -19.40 1.99
CA CYS A 44 0.43 -18.40 1.33
C CYS A 44 -0.06 -17.34 2.30
N THR A 45 0.63 -17.23 3.43
CA THR A 45 0.34 -16.25 4.45
C THR A 45 1.62 -15.60 4.95
N HIS A 46 1.60 -14.27 5.03
CA HIS A 46 2.78 -13.48 5.34
C HIS A 46 2.44 -12.36 6.33
N PRO A 47 3.43 -11.88 7.11
CA PRO A 47 3.24 -10.81 8.08
C PRO A 47 3.20 -9.42 7.38
N ILE A 48 2.22 -9.24 6.50
CA ILE A 48 2.10 -8.03 5.67
C ILE A 48 1.83 -6.79 6.52
N TYR A 49 0.96 -6.87 7.54
CA TYR A 49 0.63 -5.69 8.34
C TYR A 49 1.85 -5.18 9.10
N GLY A 50 2.58 -6.08 9.76
CA GLY A 50 3.81 -5.78 10.46
C GLY A 50 4.92 -5.31 9.52
N ALA A 51 5.04 -5.89 8.32
CA ALA A 51 6.03 -5.45 7.34
C ALA A 51 5.78 -4.02 6.86
N VAL A 52 4.54 -3.68 6.50
CA VAL A 52 4.19 -2.33 6.06
C VAL A 52 4.32 -1.33 7.21
N ALA A 53 3.82 -1.66 8.41
CA ALA A 53 3.97 -0.79 9.57
C ALA A 53 5.44 -0.51 9.90
N LYS A 54 6.29 -1.56 9.86
CA LYS A 54 7.74 -1.42 10.06
C LYS A 54 8.40 -0.55 8.99
N ALA A 55 7.92 -0.58 7.75
CA ALA A 55 8.39 0.34 6.71
C ALA A 55 8.01 1.78 7.07
N LEU A 56 6.76 2.01 7.47
CA LEU A 56 6.18 3.33 7.79
C LEU A 56 6.74 3.97 9.08
N ASP A 57 7.20 3.15 10.03
CA ASP A 57 7.87 3.60 11.25
C ASP A 57 9.32 4.05 11.00
N SER A 58 9.86 3.78 9.81
CA SER A 58 11.21 4.22 9.46
C SER A 58 11.31 5.74 9.51
N THR A 59 12.27 6.24 10.28
CA THR A 59 12.59 7.67 10.41
C THR A 59 13.07 8.31 9.11
N LYS A 60 13.26 7.51 8.05
CA LYS A 60 13.70 7.97 6.73
C LYS A 60 12.55 8.31 5.79
N LEU A 61 11.32 7.92 6.09
CA LEU A 61 10.17 8.27 5.25
C LEU A 61 9.73 9.72 5.50
N VAL A 62 9.41 10.41 4.40
CA VAL A 62 8.80 11.74 4.43
C VAL A 62 7.28 11.55 4.39
N TYR A 63 6.58 12.09 5.39
CA TYR A 63 5.14 11.87 5.58
C TYR A 63 4.28 12.52 4.48
N ARG A 64 3.06 11.98 4.27
CA ARG A 64 2.01 12.41 3.31
C ARG A 64 2.24 12.20 1.81
N ASP A 65 3.48 12.03 1.34
CA ASP A 65 3.77 11.75 -0.09
C ASP A 65 4.57 10.45 -0.31
N SER A 66 4.57 9.57 0.69
CA SER A 66 5.25 8.28 0.60
C SER A 66 4.44 7.29 -0.24
N VAL A 67 5.11 6.64 -1.20
CA VAL A 67 4.54 5.52 -1.97
C VAL A 67 5.08 4.22 -1.39
N VAL A 68 4.18 3.32 -0.97
CA VAL A 68 4.52 1.97 -0.53
C VAL A 68 4.18 1.01 -1.67
N TYR A 69 5.22 0.38 -2.21
CA TYR A 69 5.07 -0.72 -3.16
C TYR A 69 5.26 -2.05 -2.44
N LEU A 70 4.15 -2.73 -2.18
CA LEU A 70 4.13 -4.06 -1.60
C LEU A 70 4.10 -5.09 -2.71
N VAL A 71 5.03 -6.03 -2.69
CA VAL A 71 5.03 -7.22 -3.57
C VAL A 71 4.97 -8.44 -2.66
N ALA A 72 3.94 -9.26 -2.81
CA ALA A 72 3.81 -10.48 -2.03
C ALA A 72 3.05 -11.56 -2.80
N ARG A 73 3.20 -12.79 -2.33
CA ARG A 73 2.28 -13.90 -2.61
C ARG A 73 1.32 -13.99 -1.42
N GLY A 74 0.10 -14.45 -1.61
CA GLY A 74 -0.78 -14.80 -0.48
C GLY A 74 -1.40 -13.64 0.33
N SER A 75 -2.07 -13.99 1.44
CA SER A 75 -2.85 -13.09 2.31
C SER A 75 -2.11 -12.71 3.60
N PRO A 76 -2.45 -11.57 4.25
CA PRO A 76 -1.98 -11.27 5.60
C PRO A 76 -2.48 -12.32 6.61
N ASN A 77 -1.63 -12.73 7.56
CA ASN A 77 -2.04 -13.55 8.72
C ASN A 77 -1.72 -12.93 10.09
N ASP A 78 -1.01 -11.80 10.10
CA ASP A 78 -0.52 -11.18 11.32
C ASP A 78 -1.51 -10.16 11.90
N TRP A 79 -2.73 -10.62 12.14
CA TRP A 79 -3.85 -9.81 12.65
C TRP A 79 -3.53 -9.04 13.94
N SER A 80 -2.62 -9.56 14.77
CA SER A 80 -2.13 -8.87 15.96
C SER A 80 -1.46 -7.52 15.64
N ASN A 81 -0.88 -7.37 14.44
CA ASN A 81 -0.22 -6.15 13.98
C ASN A 81 -1.19 -5.19 13.25
N LYS A 82 -2.44 -5.60 12.98
CA LYS A 82 -3.41 -4.80 12.22
C LYS A 82 -3.63 -3.41 12.81
N LYS A 83 -3.78 -3.31 14.13
CA LYS A 83 -3.98 -2.02 14.81
C LYS A 83 -2.79 -1.08 14.60
N HIS A 84 -1.57 -1.60 14.69
CA HIS A 84 -0.36 -0.80 14.49
C HIS A 84 -0.24 -0.34 13.03
N PHE A 85 -0.52 -1.24 12.09
CA PHE A 85 -0.63 -0.93 10.68
C PHE A 85 -1.66 0.17 10.40
N GLU A 86 -2.86 0.08 10.97
CA GLU A 86 -3.93 1.08 10.81
C GLU A 86 -3.52 2.46 11.31
N SER A 87 -2.91 2.52 12.49
CA SER A 87 -2.36 3.75 13.05
C SER A 87 -1.30 4.35 12.11
N ALA A 88 -0.35 3.53 11.64
CA ALA A 88 0.69 3.99 10.73
C ALA A 88 0.12 4.48 9.38
N MET A 89 -0.83 3.76 8.77
CA MET A 89 -1.50 4.18 7.54
C MET A 89 -2.25 5.52 7.73
N THR A 90 -2.90 5.70 8.87
CA THR A 90 -3.68 6.92 9.18
C THR A 90 -2.79 8.12 9.46
N GLU A 91 -1.72 7.94 10.25
CA GLU A 91 -0.81 9.02 10.65
C GLU A 91 0.10 9.46 9.50
N LYS A 92 0.58 8.50 8.71
CA LYS A 92 1.59 8.74 7.67
C LYS A 92 0.96 9.02 6.31
N GLN A 93 -0.27 8.55 6.09
CA GLN A 93 -1.06 8.70 4.86
C GLN A 93 -0.27 8.33 3.60
N PRO A 94 0.38 7.15 3.53
CA PRO A 94 1.08 6.72 2.33
C PRO A 94 0.08 6.28 1.25
N GLN A 95 0.48 6.33 -0.02
CA GLN A 95 -0.22 5.62 -1.09
C GLN A 95 0.26 4.16 -1.12
N LEU A 96 -0.61 3.19 -0.87
CA LEU A 96 -0.26 1.78 -0.82
C LEU A 96 -0.65 1.07 -2.14
N TYR A 97 0.34 0.61 -2.89
CA TYR A 97 0.15 -0.26 -4.06
C TYR A 97 0.52 -1.69 -3.70
N TYR A 98 -0.33 -2.64 -4.05
CA TYR A 98 -0.09 -4.04 -3.76
C TYR A 98 -0.07 -4.89 -5.04
N MET A 99 1.07 -5.51 -5.33
CA MET A 99 1.23 -6.50 -6.38
C MET A 99 1.13 -7.90 -5.79
N TRP A 100 0.01 -8.54 -6.07
CA TRP A 100 -0.22 -9.94 -5.76
C TRP A 100 0.40 -10.81 -6.84
N ILE A 101 1.43 -11.56 -6.47
CA ILE A 101 2.07 -12.54 -7.35
C ILE A 101 1.30 -13.85 -7.31
N LYS A 102 0.82 -14.29 -8.48
CA LYS A 102 0.14 -15.58 -8.64
C LYS A 102 1.11 -16.72 -8.39
N HIS A 103 0.66 -17.72 -7.64
CA HIS A 103 1.42 -18.93 -7.33
C HIS A 103 0.47 -20.12 -7.26
N GLU A 104 0.87 -21.29 -7.76
CA GLU A 104 0.00 -22.46 -7.88
C GLU A 104 -0.48 -22.98 -6.51
N ASN A 105 0.39 -22.92 -5.49
CA ASN A 105 0.09 -23.39 -4.14
C ASN A 105 -0.68 -22.37 -3.30
N CYS A 106 -0.75 -21.11 -3.76
CA CYS A 106 -1.50 -20.06 -3.09
C CYS A 106 -2.79 -19.85 -3.82
N SER A 107 -3.87 -20.36 -3.21
CA SER A 107 -5.21 -20.32 -3.77
C SER A 107 -5.49 -18.96 -4.37
N TYR A 108 -6.12 -18.99 -5.55
CA TYR A 108 -6.54 -17.82 -6.30
C TYR A 108 -7.23 -16.79 -5.41
N PHE A 109 -7.07 -15.53 -5.81
CA PHE A 109 -7.81 -14.38 -5.32
C PHE A 109 -9.25 -14.75 -4.88
N LYS A 110 -9.53 -14.65 -3.57
CA LYS A 110 -10.87 -14.84 -2.99
C LYS A 110 -11.39 -13.50 -2.48
N PRO A 111 -12.30 -12.83 -3.20
CA PRO A 111 -12.90 -11.57 -2.76
C PRO A 111 -13.53 -11.66 -1.36
N ASP A 112 -14.07 -12.83 -1.03
CA ASP A 112 -14.79 -13.09 0.22
C ASP A 112 -13.85 -13.39 1.41
N ASP A 113 -12.54 -13.50 1.18
CA ASP A 113 -11.56 -13.64 2.26
C ASP A 113 -11.46 -12.33 3.05
N LEU A 114 -11.69 -12.40 4.36
CA LEU A 114 -11.60 -11.26 5.26
C LEU A 114 -10.22 -10.58 5.17
N ALA A 115 -9.15 -11.36 5.02
CA ALA A 115 -7.78 -10.84 4.89
C ALA A 115 -7.64 -9.96 3.64
N TYR A 116 -8.22 -10.41 2.53
CA TYR A 116 -8.27 -9.65 1.29
C TYR A 116 -9.17 -8.42 1.40
N ALA A 117 -10.41 -8.58 1.85
CA ALA A 117 -11.37 -7.49 1.96
C ALA A 117 -10.83 -6.36 2.84
N THR A 118 -10.17 -6.73 3.94
CA THR A 118 -9.49 -5.80 4.83
C THR A 118 -8.35 -5.09 4.11
N LEU A 119 -7.38 -5.83 3.55
CA LEU A 119 -6.20 -5.22 2.93
C LEU A 119 -6.57 -4.33 1.72
N SER A 120 -7.50 -4.79 0.88
CA SER A 120 -7.98 -4.05 -0.29
C SER A 120 -8.64 -2.72 0.10
N SER A 121 -9.39 -2.68 1.20
CA SER A 121 -9.98 -1.43 1.70
C SER A 121 -8.92 -0.37 2.03
N TYR A 122 -7.77 -0.77 2.58
CA TYR A 122 -6.66 0.16 2.86
C TYR A 122 -5.91 0.54 1.60
N VAL A 123 -5.69 -0.41 0.68
CA VAL A 123 -5.05 -0.14 -0.61
C VAL A 123 -5.85 0.93 -1.37
N TYR A 124 -7.14 0.70 -1.61
CA TYR A 124 -7.98 1.65 -2.32
C TYR A 124 -8.25 2.93 -1.52
N GLY A 125 -8.46 2.82 -0.20
CA GLY A 125 -8.68 3.97 0.68
C GLY A 125 -7.48 4.92 0.75
N SER A 126 -6.27 4.42 0.49
CA SER A 126 -5.06 5.23 0.41
C SER A 126 -4.84 5.91 -0.95
N GLY A 127 -5.75 5.72 -1.92
CA GLY A 127 -5.58 6.18 -3.31
C GLY A 127 -4.64 5.30 -4.14
N GLY A 128 -4.21 4.16 -3.59
CA GLY A 128 -3.41 3.17 -4.30
C GLY A 128 -4.24 2.16 -5.10
N ASN A 129 -3.60 1.09 -5.55
CA ASN A 129 -4.24 0.06 -6.38
C ASN A 129 -3.66 -1.33 -6.13
N MET A 130 -4.44 -2.37 -6.44
CA MET A 130 -4.04 -3.78 -6.38
C MET A 130 -3.84 -4.33 -7.79
N PHE A 131 -2.76 -5.07 -8.00
CA PHE A 131 -2.44 -5.74 -9.26
C PHE A 131 -2.28 -7.23 -9.06
N TYR A 132 -2.80 -8.03 -9.99
CA TYR A 132 -2.66 -9.47 -9.99
C TYR A 132 -1.78 -9.89 -11.15
N LEU A 133 -0.54 -10.26 -10.86
CA LEU A 133 0.50 -10.48 -11.87
C LEU A 133 1.08 -11.89 -11.75
N ASN A 134 1.55 -12.44 -12.87
CA ASN A 134 2.47 -13.56 -12.80
C ASN A 134 3.86 -13.04 -12.39
N SER A 135 4.68 -13.90 -11.79
CA SER A 135 6.06 -13.53 -11.41
C SER A 135 6.89 -13.06 -12.61
N SER A 136 6.65 -13.61 -13.80
CA SER A 136 7.31 -13.21 -15.06
C SER A 136 7.01 -11.77 -15.47
N ASP A 137 5.85 -11.24 -15.09
CA ASP A 137 5.35 -9.95 -15.58
C ASP A 137 5.70 -8.79 -14.64
N LEU A 138 6.16 -9.10 -13.42
CA LEU A 138 6.43 -8.12 -12.37
C LEU A 138 7.44 -7.06 -12.81
N ALA A 139 8.56 -7.47 -13.41
CA ALA A 139 9.62 -6.55 -13.81
C ALA A 139 9.13 -5.55 -14.87
N ASN A 140 8.44 -6.03 -15.90
CA ASN A 140 7.86 -5.21 -16.97
C ASN A 140 6.79 -4.27 -16.41
N HIS A 141 5.94 -4.77 -15.50
CA HIS A 141 4.93 -3.96 -14.85
C HIS A 141 5.56 -2.82 -14.03
N MET A 142 6.52 -3.13 -13.16
CA MET A 142 7.22 -2.12 -12.35
C MET A 142 7.92 -1.07 -13.22
N GLN A 143 8.60 -1.48 -14.28
CA GLN A 143 9.27 -0.56 -15.21
C GLN A 143 8.29 0.41 -15.88
N SER A 144 7.08 -0.04 -16.22
CA SER A 144 6.08 0.78 -16.89
C SER A 144 5.22 1.64 -15.94
N TYR A 145 5.05 1.21 -14.69
CA TYR A 145 4.08 1.80 -13.76
C TYR A 145 4.73 2.74 -12.75
N ILE A 146 5.90 2.40 -12.21
CA ILE A 146 6.59 3.23 -11.21
C ILE A 146 6.89 4.64 -11.71
N PRO A 147 7.42 4.86 -12.93
CA PRO A 147 7.68 6.22 -13.42
C PRO A 147 6.40 7.07 -13.47
N LYS A 148 5.30 6.47 -13.92
CA LYS A 148 4.01 7.17 -14.06
C LYS A 148 3.46 7.65 -12.72
N LEU A 149 3.73 6.93 -11.62
CA LEU A 149 3.29 7.39 -10.31
C LEU A 149 3.89 8.73 -9.96
N PHE A 150 5.19 8.92 -10.22
CA PHE A 150 5.89 10.17 -9.88
C PHE A 150 5.58 11.29 -10.87
N ASP A 151 5.23 10.96 -12.11
CA ASP A 151 4.78 11.94 -13.11
C ASP A 151 3.33 12.41 -12.85
N SER A 152 2.50 11.61 -12.17
CA SER A 152 1.08 11.92 -11.96
C SER A 152 0.71 12.52 -10.60
N GLN A 153 1.65 12.73 -9.66
CA GLN A 153 1.33 13.18 -8.28
C GLN A 153 0.87 14.65 -8.13
N VAL A 154 0.45 15.30 -9.21
CA VAL A 154 0.02 16.72 -9.16
C VAL A 154 -1.36 16.91 -8.50
N ILE A 155 -2.06 15.84 -8.07
CA ILE A 155 -3.44 15.95 -7.52
C ILE A 155 -3.66 15.11 -6.24
N SER A 156 -2.79 15.23 -5.23
CA SER A 156 -3.09 14.71 -3.87
C SER A 156 -2.94 15.74 -2.75
N THR A 157 -2.25 16.87 -2.98
CA THR A 157 -2.48 18.08 -2.18
C THR A 157 -3.69 18.80 -2.75
N PRO A 158 -4.82 18.93 -2.02
CA PRO A 158 -5.72 20.02 -2.29
C PRO A 158 -4.92 21.29 -2.01
N THR A 159 -4.40 21.92 -3.06
CA THR A 159 -4.07 23.33 -2.98
C THR A 159 -5.34 23.99 -2.47
N PHE A 160 -5.29 24.61 -1.30
CA PHE A 160 -6.31 25.56 -0.86
C PHE A 160 -6.30 26.74 -1.85
N SER A 161 -6.80 26.53 -3.07
CA SER A 161 -7.41 27.60 -3.81
C SER A 161 -8.59 28.05 -2.97
N LYS A 162 -8.62 29.34 -2.64
CA LYS A 162 -9.72 29.97 -1.93
C LYS A 162 -11.01 29.80 -2.76
N HIS A 163 -11.66 28.66 -2.62
CA HIS A 163 -12.99 28.45 -3.15
C HIS A 163 -13.94 28.90 -2.05
N THR A 164 -14.48 30.12 -2.22
CA THR A 164 -15.76 30.47 -1.61
C THR A 164 -16.75 29.38 -1.98
N CYS A 165 -17.17 28.59 -1.00
CA CYS A 165 -18.31 27.70 -1.15
C CYS A 165 -19.53 28.55 -1.49
N SER A 166 -19.96 28.54 -2.75
CA SER A 166 -21.32 28.94 -3.09
C SER A 166 -22.22 27.81 -2.62
N GLN A 167 -22.73 27.91 -1.37
CA GLN A 167 -23.87 27.12 -0.98
C GLN A 167 -25.01 27.50 -1.94
N LEU A 168 -25.41 26.57 -2.80
CA LEU A 168 -26.73 26.60 -3.39
C LEU A 168 -27.70 26.45 -2.23
N SER A 169 -28.29 27.56 -1.79
CA SER A 169 -29.45 27.56 -0.94
C SER A 169 -30.58 26.86 -1.70
N GLN A 170 -30.67 25.53 -1.58
CA GLN A 170 -31.93 24.85 -1.85
C GLN A 170 -32.87 25.24 -0.72
N SER A 171 -33.64 26.31 -0.94
CA SER A 171 -34.82 26.61 -0.15
C SER A 171 -35.78 25.44 -0.30
N PHE A 172 -35.87 24.61 0.74
CA PHE A 172 -36.98 23.69 0.93
C PHE A 172 -38.24 24.54 1.13
N GLU A 173 -39.04 24.68 0.08
CA GLU A 173 -40.37 25.27 0.16
C GLU A 173 -41.28 24.25 0.84
N ALA A 174 -41.50 24.43 2.15
CA ALA A 174 -42.45 23.64 2.90
C ALA A 174 -43.86 23.94 2.41
N LYS A 175 -44.52 22.94 1.81
CA LYS A 175 -45.92 22.99 1.39
C LYS A 175 -46.82 23.26 2.62
N PRO A 176 -47.62 24.33 2.65
CA PRO A 176 -48.49 24.60 3.78
C PRO A 176 -49.66 23.60 3.84
N ALA A 177 -49.93 23.09 5.04
CA ALA A 177 -51.07 22.25 5.34
C ALA A 177 -52.37 23.07 5.25
N SER A 178 -53.32 22.60 4.44
CA SER A 178 -54.68 23.15 4.34
C SER A 178 -55.66 22.29 5.14
N SER A 179 -56.33 22.90 6.12
CA SER A 179 -57.62 22.45 6.70
C SER A 179 -58.31 23.72 7.22
N PRO A 180 -59.64 23.88 7.11
CA PRO A 180 -60.66 22.93 7.58
C PRO A 180 -61.41 22.19 6.48
#